data_AF-A0A357C7D8-F1
#
_entry.id   AF-A0A357C7D8-F1
#
_cell.length_a   1.000
_cell.length_b   1.000
_cell.length_c   1.000
_cell.angle_alpha   90.00
_cell.angle_beta   90.00
_cell.angle_gamma   90.00
#
_symmetry.space_group_name_H-M   'P 1'
#
loop_
_entity.id
_entity.type
_entity.pdbx_description
1 polymer ?
#
loop_
_entity_poly.entity_id
_entity_poly.type
_entity_poly.pdbx_seq_one_letter_code
_entity_poly.pdbx_strand_id
1 'polypeptide(L)'
;MKIRKIDFSKEKNFECGDRKFHIDESLSFARYRELQKISLEFGFAATFEDIFKNLTKAIESYNKHDYFDMSITIYKIQEGIKTLDTKDDPALRICALFINEDGEDVVSYSESVIKSKIDCWGGELDISPFFYLAANLVPHWTHVFELHIRDGLKPEAENESQSQ
;
A
#
# COMPACT_ATOMS: atom_id res chain seq x y z
N MET A 1 -2.83 19.47 19.08
CA MET A 1 -1.75 19.53 18.08
C MET A 1 -2.41 19.59 16.71
N LYS A 2 -2.02 20.50 15.81
CA LYS A 2 -2.66 20.65 14.49
C LYS A 2 -1.82 19.92 13.47
N ILE A 3 -2.36 18.85 12.88
CA ILE A 3 -1.71 18.05 11.85
C ILE A 3 -1.52 18.90 10.59
N ARG A 4 -0.32 18.91 10.01
CA ARG A 4 0.01 19.69 8.81
C ARG A 4 -0.19 18.83 7.56
N LYS A 5 -0.89 19.38 6.57
CA LYS A 5 -1.12 18.71 5.27
C LYS A 5 -0.14 19.24 4.23
N ILE A 6 0.54 18.34 3.52
CA ILE A 6 1.43 18.66 2.39
C ILE A 6 0.70 18.37 1.07
N ASP A 7 0.98 19.18 0.04
CA ASP A 7 0.50 18.95 -1.32
C ASP A 7 1.66 18.53 -2.24
N PHE A 8 1.90 17.21 -2.33
CA PHE A 8 2.98 16.64 -3.15
C PHE A 8 2.80 16.88 -4.67
N SER A 9 1.64 17.37 -5.12
CA SER A 9 1.44 17.77 -6.52
C SER A 9 2.11 19.11 -6.85
N LYS A 10 2.40 19.93 -5.83
CA LYS A 10 3.00 21.27 -5.98
C LYS A 10 4.38 21.37 -5.34
N GLU A 11 4.57 20.66 -4.23
CA GLU A 11 5.78 20.74 -3.42
C GLU A 11 6.50 19.41 -3.43
N LYS A 12 7.70 19.38 -4.02
CA LYS A 12 8.59 18.22 -3.98
C LYS A 12 9.52 18.22 -2.78
N ASN A 13 9.56 19.29 -2.01
CA ASN A 13 10.41 19.45 -0.84
C ASN A 13 9.55 19.79 0.37
N PHE A 14 9.89 19.25 1.54
CA PHE A 14 9.21 19.56 2.79
C PHE A 14 10.15 19.33 3.98
N GLU A 15 9.77 19.82 5.14
CA GLU A 15 10.55 19.66 6.37
C GLU A 15 9.76 18.81 7.38
N CYS A 16 10.43 18.07 8.26
CA CYS A 16 9.78 17.47 9.43
C CYS A 16 10.72 17.59 10.63
N GLY A 17 10.29 18.33 11.65
CA GLY A 17 11.22 18.84 12.67
C GLY A 17 12.36 19.62 12.02
N ASP A 18 13.60 19.24 12.32
CA ASP A 18 14.82 19.85 11.75
C ASP A 18 15.32 19.14 10.47
N ARG A 19 14.59 18.14 9.98
CA ARG A 19 15.00 17.31 8.83
C ARG A 19 14.35 17.83 7.55
N LYS A 20 15.13 17.82 6.47
CA LYS A 20 14.69 18.29 5.14
C LYS A 20 14.57 17.11 4.20
N PHE A 21 13.44 17.06 3.49
CA PHE A 21 13.09 15.96 2.61
C PHE A 21 12.80 16.45 1.20
N HIS A 22 13.12 15.61 0.22
CA HIS A 22 12.77 15.81 -1.19
C HIS A 22 12.26 14.51 -1.82
N ILE A 23 11.41 14.63 -2.85
CA ILE A 23 10.86 13.50 -3.61
C ILE A 23 11.69 13.29 -4.88
N ASP A 24 12.28 12.11 -5.03
CA ASP A 24 12.93 11.66 -6.27
C ASP A 24 11.97 10.86 -7.15
N GLU A 25 12.20 10.90 -8.47
CA GLU A 25 11.41 10.15 -9.46
C GLU A 25 12.03 8.78 -9.82
N SER A 26 13.22 8.49 -9.28
CA SER A 26 14.00 7.30 -9.64
C SER A 26 14.48 6.55 -8.40
N LEU A 27 14.63 5.23 -8.53
CA LEU A 27 15.16 4.35 -7.48
C LEU A 27 16.46 3.68 -7.93
N SER A 28 17.33 3.40 -6.96
CA SER A 28 18.43 2.46 -7.15
C SER A 28 17.89 1.03 -7.31
N PHE A 29 18.73 0.13 -7.84
CA PHE A 29 18.37 -1.30 -7.95
C PHE A 29 18.02 -1.93 -6.61
N ALA A 30 18.69 -1.56 -5.52
CA ALA A 30 18.42 -2.09 -4.19
C ALA A 30 17.02 -1.66 -3.72
N ARG A 31 16.69 -0.37 -3.85
CA ARG A 31 15.38 0.17 -3.47
C ARG A 31 14.26 -0.32 -4.38
N TYR A 32 14.52 -0.51 -5.68
CA TYR A 32 13.55 -1.08 -6.60
C TYR A 32 13.16 -2.52 -6.23
N ARG A 33 14.11 -3.35 -5.80
CA ARG A 33 13.80 -4.71 -5.32
C ARG A 33 12.90 -4.69 -4.10
N GLU A 34 13.10 -3.75 -3.18
CA GLU A 34 12.20 -3.60 -2.03
C GLU A 34 10.84 -3.06 -2.45
N LEU A 35 10.77 -2.11 -3.38
CA LEU A 35 9.50 -1.64 -3.95
C LEU A 35 8.66 -2.81 -4.47
N GLN A 36 9.27 -3.76 -5.19
CA GLN A 36 8.56 -4.93 -5.71
C GLN A 36 7.94 -5.79 -4.60
N LYS A 37 8.64 -5.96 -3.47
CA LYS A 37 8.12 -6.72 -2.32
C LYS A 37 6.99 -5.96 -1.63
N ILE A 38 7.20 -4.67 -1.34
CA ILE A 38 6.24 -3.85 -0.60
C ILE A 38 4.98 -3.58 -1.45
N SER A 39 5.10 -3.49 -2.77
CA SER A 39 3.95 -3.30 -3.67
C SER A 39 2.94 -4.43 -3.57
N LEU A 40 3.38 -5.67 -3.31
CA LEU A 40 2.48 -6.80 -3.08
C LEU A 40 1.74 -6.63 -1.75
N GLU A 41 2.45 -6.26 -0.69
CA GLU A 41 1.87 -5.98 0.62
C GLU A 41 0.85 -4.83 0.56
N PHE A 42 1.17 -3.78 -0.19
CA PHE A 42 0.30 -2.64 -0.42
C PHE A 42 -0.92 -2.98 -1.29
N GLY A 43 -0.78 -3.88 -2.27
CA GLY A 43 -1.89 -4.30 -3.14
C GLY A 43 -2.87 -5.28 -2.49
N PHE A 44 -2.36 -6.20 -1.67
CA PHE A 44 -3.14 -7.35 -1.18
C PHE A 44 -3.34 -7.36 0.34
N ALA A 45 -2.81 -6.38 1.07
CA ALA A 45 -2.70 -6.38 2.53
C ALA A 45 -2.07 -7.67 3.11
N ALA A 46 -1.31 -8.39 2.29
CA ALA A 46 -0.80 -9.72 2.54
C ALA A 46 0.61 -9.85 1.95
N THR A 47 1.43 -10.67 2.59
CA THR A 47 2.76 -10.96 2.05
C THR A 47 2.67 -11.91 0.86
N PHE A 48 3.73 -12.00 0.06
CA PHE A 48 3.82 -13.01 -1.00
C PHE A 48 3.62 -14.43 -0.46
N GLU A 49 4.16 -14.73 0.72
CA GLU A 49 4.02 -16.04 1.38
C GLU A 49 2.55 -16.33 1.73
N ASP A 50 1.82 -15.34 2.25
CA ASP A 50 0.40 -15.49 2.57
C ASP A 50 -0.43 -15.79 1.32
N ILE A 51 -0.18 -15.05 0.23
CA ILE A 51 -0.87 -15.25 -1.06
C ILE A 51 -0.58 -16.65 -1.58
N PHE A 52 0.70 -17.04 -1.64
CA PHE A 52 1.11 -18.34 -2.15
C PHE A 52 0.54 -19.50 -1.33
N LYS A 53 0.58 -19.39 0.00
CA LYS A 53 0.01 -20.37 0.93
C LYS A 53 -1.50 -20.53 0.74
N ASN A 54 -2.24 -19.43 0.64
CA ASN A 54 -3.70 -19.48 0.48
C ASN A 54 -4.09 -20.01 -0.90
N LEU A 55 -3.36 -19.67 -1.96
CA LEU A 55 -3.58 -20.25 -3.29
C LEU A 55 -3.30 -21.74 -3.31
N THR A 56 -2.20 -22.18 -2.70
CA THR A 56 -1.86 -23.61 -2.56
C THR A 56 -2.98 -24.36 -1.85
N LYS A 57 -3.47 -23.82 -0.73
CA LYS A 57 -4.60 -24.41 0.01
C LYS A 57 -5.85 -24.50 -0.87
N ALA A 58 -6.20 -23.45 -1.61
CA ALA A 58 -7.36 -23.47 -2.49
C ALA A 58 -7.26 -24.56 -3.57
N ILE A 59 -6.07 -24.73 -4.17
CA ILE A 59 -5.80 -25.79 -5.16
C ILE A 59 -5.91 -27.19 -4.52
N GLU A 60 -5.40 -27.38 -3.32
CA GLU A 60 -5.53 -28.64 -2.60
C GLU A 60 -7.01 -28.98 -2.31
N SER A 61 -7.79 -28.00 -1.85
CA SER A 61 -9.22 -28.18 -1.59
C SER A 61 -9.99 -28.49 -2.88
N TYR A 62 -9.65 -27.84 -4.00
CA TYR A 62 -10.19 -28.17 -5.32
C TYR A 62 -9.90 -29.62 -5.73
N ASN A 63 -8.64 -30.07 -5.60
CA ASN A 63 -8.24 -31.44 -5.94
C ASN A 63 -8.91 -32.50 -5.06
N LYS A 64 -9.31 -32.14 -3.84
CA LYS A 64 -10.08 -32.98 -2.92
C LYS A 64 -11.60 -32.90 -3.13
N HIS A 65 -12.06 -32.09 -4.09
CA HIS A 65 -13.47 -31.74 -4.31
C HIS A 65 -14.14 -31.10 -3.08
N ASP A 66 -13.36 -30.50 -2.18
CA ASP A 66 -13.84 -29.68 -1.06
C ASP A 66 -14.05 -28.24 -1.53
N TYR A 67 -15.10 -28.04 -2.33
CA TYR A 67 -15.41 -26.73 -2.92
C TYR A 67 -15.81 -25.69 -1.87
N PHE A 68 -16.32 -26.13 -0.72
CA PHE A 68 -16.67 -25.23 0.37
C PHE A 68 -15.41 -24.60 0.98
N ASP A 69 -14.42 -25.40 1.38
CA ASP A 69 -13.17 -24.86 1.92
C ASP A 69 -12.36 -24.08 0.86
N MET A 70 -12.42 -24.49 -0.41
CA MET A 70 -11.88 -23.70 -1.53
C MET A 70 -12.52 -22.31 -1.58
N SER A 71 -13.86 -22.22 -1.57
CA SER A 71 -14.59 -20.95 -1.65
C SER A 71 -14.29 -20.02 -0.47
N ILE A 72 -14.19 -20.56 0.75
CA ILE A 72 -13.80 -19.79 1.94
C ILE A 72 -12.38 -19.27 1.82
N THR A 73 -11.46 -20.10 1.32
CA THR A 73 -10.05 -19.71 1.18
C THR A 73 -9.90 -18.59 0.14
N ILE A 74 -10.62 -18.66 -0.99
CA ILE A 74 -10.67 -17.59 -1.98
C ILE A 74 -11.30 -16.32 -1.39
N TYR A 75 -12.41 -16.44 -0.67
CA TYR A 75 -13.07 -15.31 -0.01
C TYR A 75 -12.12 -14.59 0.97
N LYS A 76 -11.34 -15.33 1.77
CA LYS A 76 -10.35 -14.75 2.69
C LYS A 76 -9.24 -13.98 1.97
N ILE A 77 -8.79 -14.46 0.81
CA ILE A 77 -7.83 -13.71 -0.02
C ILE A 77 -8.46 -12.38 -0.45
N GLN A 78 -9.73 -12.38 -0.88
CA GLN A 78 -10.44 -11.17 -1.29
C GLN A 78 -10.67 -10.19 -0.12
N GLU A 79 -11.06 -10.69 1.05
CA GLU A 79 -11.26 -9.85 2.24
C GLU A 79 -9.97 -9.20 2.73
N GLY A 80 -8.83 -9.88 2.61
CA GLY A 80 -7.51 -9.29 2.89
C GLY A 80 -7.33 -7.96 2.16
N ILE A 81 -7.70 -7.92 0.87
CA ILE A 81 -7.61 -6.73 0.02
C ILE A 81 -8.52 -5.59 0.54
N LYS A 82 -9.68 -5.90 1.12
CA LYS A 82 -10.59 -4.88 1.67
C LYS A 82 -10.12 -4.28 3.01
N THR A 83 -9.25 -4.98 3.74
CA THR A 83 -8.77 -4.56 5.08
C THR A 83 -7.52 -3.66 5.06
N LEU A 84 -7.14 -3.13 3.88
CA LEU A 84 -5.98 -2.25 3.70
C LEU A 84 -5.98 -1.03 4.63
N ASP A 85 -7.14 -0.56 5.10
CA ASP A 85 -7.31 0.60 5.98
C ASP A 85 -6.69 0.46 7.39
N THR A 86 -6.16 -0.72 7.76
CA THR A 86 -5.63 -0.96 9.13
C THR A 86 -4.16 -1.38 9.21
N LYS A 87 -3.45 -1.46 8.07
CA LYS A 87 -2.01 -1.79 8.03
C LYS A 87 -1.23 -0.60 7.52
N ASP A 88 -0.86 0.30 8.43
CA ASP A 88 -0.29 1.63 8.14
C ASP A 88 1.08 1.63 7.44
N ASP A 89 1.78 0.50 7.34
CA ASP A 89 3.21 0.50 6.99
C ASP A 89 3.53 0.44 5.47
N PRO A 90 2.87 -0.37 4.62
CA PRO A 90 3.31 -0.55 3.23
C PRO A 90 3.28 0.74 2.39
N ALA A 91 2.24 1.57 2.56
CA ALA A 91 2.11 2.84 1.84
C ALA A 91 3.25 3.80 2.23
N LEU A 92 3.52 3.90 3.53
CA LEU A 92 4.57 4.77 4.05
C LEU A 92 5.97 4.27 3.70
N ARG A 93 6.18 2.94 3.70
CA ARG A 93 7.43 2.33 3.22
C ARG A 93 7.67 2.59 1.75
N ILE A 94 6.63 2.51 0.90
CA ILE A 94 6.74 2.90 -0.52
C ILE A 94 7.16 4.37 -0.61
N CYS A 95 6.48 5.27 0.09
CA CYS A 95 6.84 6.69 0.09
C CYS A 95 8.29 6.90 0.51
N ALA A 96 8.74 6.22 1.56
CA ALA A 96 10.10 6.32 2.08
C ALA A 96 11.20 5.79 1.15
N LEU A 97 10.86 5.04 0.10
CA LEU A 97 11.83 4.71 -0.95
C LEU A 97 12.13 5.91 -1.86
N PHE A 98 11.15 6.78 -2.08
CA PHE A 98 11.21 7.93 -2.99
C PHE A 98 11.42 9.28 -2.27
N ILE A 99 11.04 9.37 -1.00
CA ILE A 99 11.27 10.54 -0.16
C ILE A 99 12.60 10.39 0.55
N ASN A 100 13.55 11.26 0.20
CA ASN A 100 14.92 11.24 0.71
C ASN A 100 15.20 12.42 1.61
N GLU A 101 15.93 12.16 2.70
CA GLU A 101 16.51 13.24 3.50
C GLU A 101 17.75 13.82 2.81
N ASP A 102 18.03 15.10 3.03
CA ASP A 102 19.24 15.73 2.53
C ASP A 102 20.51 14.99 3.01
N GLY A 103 21.29 14.46 2.06
CA GLY A 103 22.49 13.69 2.34
C GLY A 103 22.26 12.19 2.61
N GLU A 104 21.04 11.68 2.42
CA GLU A 104 20.74 10.25 2.54
C GLU A 104 21.48 9.40 1.47
N ASP A 105 21.91 8.19 1.84
CA ASP A 105 22.41 7.21 0.87
C ASP A 105 21.24 6.61 0.06
N VAL A 106 21.09 7.08 -1.18
CA VAL A 106 20.06 6.62 -2.12
C VAL A 106 20.39 5.29 -2.80
N VAL A 107 21.63 4.79 -2.68
CA VAL A 107 22.07 3.57 -3.36
C VAL A 107 21.65 2.32 -2.59
N SER A 108 21.72 2.36 -1.26
CA SER A 108 21.36 1.24 -0.40
C SER A 108 19.90 1.31 0.11
N TYR A 109 19.44 0.20 0.69
CA TYR A 109 18.20 0.13 1.44
C TYR A 109 18.53 -0.15 2.91
N SER A 110 17.94 0.63 3.81
CA SER A 110 18.06 0.46 5.25
C SER A 110 16.71 0.61 5.92
N GLU A 111 16.23 -0.48 6.53
CA GLU A 111 14.96 -0.50 7.24
C GLU A 111 14.93 0.49 8.40
N SER A 112 16.06 0.71 9.08
CA SER A 112 16.15 1.67 10.19
C SER A 112 16.01 3.12 9.71
N VAL A 113 16.53 3.44 8.51
CA VAL A 113 16.36 4.77 7.90
C VAL A 113 14.91 5.00 7.51
N ILE A 114 14.29 4.02 6.86
CA ILE A 114 12.86 4.06 6.50
C ILE A 114 11.99 4.30 7.73
N LYS A 115 12.19 3.49 8.78
CA LYS A 115 11.46 3.63 10.04
C LYS A 115 11.65 5.01 10.67
N SER A 116 12.89 5.50 10.72
CA SER A 116 13.19 6.84 11.25
C SER A 116 12.48 7.96 10.49
N LYS A 117 12.31 7.83 9.16
CA LYS A 117 11.55 8.79 8.35
C LYS A 117 10.06 8.77 8.71
N ILE A 118 9.47 7.57 8.75
CA ILE A 118 8.06 7.36 9.09
C ILE A 118 7.73 7.89 10.49
N ASP A 119 8.59 7.60 11.48
CA ASP A 119 8.44 8.08 12.85
C ASP A 119 8.45 9.62 12.92
N CYS A 120 9.27 10.29 12.08
CA CYS A 120 9.23 11.75 11.97
C CYS A 120 7.86 12.21 11.47
N TRP A 121 7.43 11.69 10.32
CA TRP A 121 6.22 12.14 9.64
C TRP A 121 4.97 11.94 10.50
N GLY A 122 4.88 10.80 11.20
CA GLY A 122 3.77 10.48 12.09
C GLY A 122 3.60 11.43 13.27
N GLY A 123 4.63 12.22 13.61
CA GLY A 123 4.57 13.21 14.68
C GLY A 123 3.80 14.48 14.32
N GLU A 124 3.72 14.86 13.03
CA GLU A 124 3.19 16.18 12.64
C GLU A 124 2.46 16.25 11.29
N LEU A 125 2.56 15.23 10.43
CA LEU A 125 2.04 15.26 9.05
C LEU A 125 0.75 14.46 8.87
N ASP A 126 -0.11 14.93 7.99
CA ASP A 126 -1.31 14.21 7.54
C ASP A 126 -0.89 13.02 6.67
N ILE A 127 -1.49 11.84 6.93
CA ILE A 127 -1.16 10.60 6.21
C ILE A 127 -1.71 10.57 4.78
N SER A 128 -2.82 11.27 4.51
CA SER A 128 -3.55 11.14 3.25
C SER A 128 -2.68 11.43 2.01
N PRO A 129 -1.88 12.51 1.97
CA PRO A 129 -0.96 12.78 0.87
C PRO A 129 0.04 11.65 0.59
N PHE A 130 0.52 10.96 1.62
CA PHE A 130 1.44 9.83 1.49
C PHE A 130 0.74 8.63 0.87
N PHE A 131 -0.49 8.33 1.29
CA PHE A 131 -1.26 7.25 0.68
C PHE A 131 -1.49 7.51 -0.82
N TYR A 132 -1.87 8.73 -1.20
CA TYR A 132 -2.02 9.10 -2.60
C TYR A 132 -0.69 9.01 -3.39
N LEU A 133 0.42 9.41 -2.77
CA LEU A 133 1.74 9.25 -3.38
C LEU A 133 2.06 7.77 -3.63
N ALA A 134 1.93 6.92 -2.60
CA ALA A 134 2.18 5.48 -2.72
C ALA A 134 1.32 4.82 -3.82
N ALA A 135 0.03 5.15 -3.87
CA ALA A 135 -0.89 4.67 -4.90
C ALA A 135 -0.44 4.99 -6.33
N ASN A 136 0.16 6.16 -6.55
CA ASN A 136 0.68 6.57 -7.85
C ASN A 136 2.06 5.95 -8.17
N LEU A 137 2.82 5.54 -7.15
CA LEU A 137 4.15 4.94 -7.32
C LEU A 137 4.09 3.44 -7.61
N VAL A 138 2.97 2.76 -7.32
CA VAL A 138 2.77 1.34 -7.66
C VAL A 138 2.10 1.25 -9.04
N PRO A 139 2.79 0.69 -10.06
CA PRO A 139 2.23 0.59 -11.40
C PRO A 139 0.89 -0.15 -11.42
N HIS A 140 -0.07 0.38 -12.18
CA HIS A 140 -1.42 -0.18 -12.38
C HIS A 140 -2.30 -0.30 -11.12
N TRP A 141 -1.83 0.10 -9.93
CA TRP A 141 -2.60 -0.04 -8.69
C TRP A 141 -3.89 0.77 -8.72
N THR A 142 -3.82 2.05 -9.12
CA THR A 142 -4.99 2.93 -9.23
C THR A 142 -6.06 2.38 -10.17
N HIS A 143 -5.64 1.84 -11.32
CA HIS A 143 -6.54 1.22 -12.29
C HIS A 143 -7.25 -0.02 -11.71
N VAL A 144 -6.51 -0.91 -11.06
CA VAL A 144 -7.07 -2.12 -10.44
C VAL A 144 -8.01 -1.77 -9.29
N PHE A 145 -7.64 -0.79 -8.45
CA PHE A 145 -8.47 -0.32 -7.34
C PHE A 145 -9.81 0.24 -7.82
N GLU A 146 -9.81 1.06 -8.88
CA GLU A 146 -11.03 1.61 -9.45
C GLU A 146 -11.95 0.54 -10.05
N LEU A 147 -11.40 -0.43 -10.77
CA LEU A 147 -12.18 -1.48 -11.45
C LEU A 147 -12.78 -2.52 -10.49
N HIS A 148 -12.05 -2.88 -9.44
CA HIS A 148 -12.39 -4.09 -8.67
C HIS A 148 -12.71 -3.82 -7.20
N ILE A 149 -12.23 -2.72 -6.63
CA ILE A 149 -12.39 -2.41 -5.21
C ILE A 149 -13.47 -1.35 -5.01
N ARG A 150 -13.36 -0.20 -5.72
CA ARG A 150 -14.32 0.90 -5.56
C ARG A 150 -15.76 0.48 -5.87
N ASP A 151 -15.98 -0.30 -6.92
CA ASP A 151 -17.31 -0.78 -7.28
C ASP A 151 -17.85 -1.85 -6.32
N GLY A 152 -16.98 -2.64 -5.70
CA GLY A 152 -17.36 -3.62 -4.68
C GLY A 152 -17.60 -3.04 -3.27
N LEU A 153 -17.22 -1.78 -3.04
CA LEU A 153 -17.43 -1.04 -1.78
C LEU A 153 -18.68 -0.15 -1.81
N LYS A 154 -19.41 -0.05 -2.93
CA LYS A 154 -20.68 0.66 -2.97
C LYS A 154 -21.68 -0.05 -2.04
N PRO A 155 -22.29 0.65 -1.07
CA PRO A 155 -23.29 0.05 -0.19
C PRO A 155 -24.47 -0.45 -1.03
N GLU A 156 -25.02 -1.62 -0.68
CA GLU A 156 -26.13 -2.31 -1.37
C GLU A 156 -27.43 -1.50 -1.50
N ALA A 157 -27.49 -0.28 -0.95
CA ALA A 157 -28.67 0.57 -0.89
C ALA A 157 -29.20 1.06 -2.27
N GLU A 158 -28.45 0.90 -3.36
CA GLU A 158 -28.90 1.36 -4.69
C GLU A 158 -29.56 0.26 -5.55
N ASN A 159 -29.42 -1.03 -5.19
CA ASN A 159 -29.96 -2.14 -6.00
C ASN A 159 -31.45 -2.47 -5.76
N GLU A 160 -32.10 -1.90 -4.75
CA GLU A 160 -33.54 -2.13 -4.49
C GLU A 160 -34.46 -1.17 -5.27
N SER A 161 -33.92 -0.17 -5.97
CA SER A 161 -34.74 0.86 -6.65
C SER A 161 -35.11 0.54 -8.11
N GLN A 162 -34.64 -0.58 -8.67
CA GLN A 162 -34.92 -0.96 -10.07
C GLN A 162 -35.82 -2.21 -10.21
N SER A 163 -36.44 -2.68 -9.13
CA SER A 163 -37.43 -3.76 -9.17
C SER A 163 -38.75 -3.31 -8.55
N GLN A 164 -39.42 -2.35 -9.19
CA GLN A 164 -40.86 -2.09 -9.03
C GLN A 164 -41.49 -1.86 -10.41
#